data_AF-A0A1W0E576-F1
#
_entry.id   AF-A0A1W0E576-F1
#
_cell.length_a   1.000
_cell.length_b   1.000
_cell.length_c   1.000
_cell.angle_alpha   90.00
_cell.angle_beta   90.00
_cell.angle_gamma   90.00
#
_symmetry.space_group_name_H-M   'P 1'
#
loop_
_entity.id
_entity.type
_entity.pdbx_description
1 polymer ?
#
loop_
_entity_poly.entity_id
_entity_poly.type
_entity_poly.pdbx_seq_one_letter_code
_entity_poly.pdbx_strand_id
1 'polypeptide(L)'
;MIFNAVLIYFMFIKFIISLQITDNDSSYFIKIKANEFLTELNSIKLNKNREESFDICNKNNILMEPQTFQNNNFIFNYSLLDSDEKQLVELAKFIEERFSISYDNFLDDCFLQYEWKSILYCLFKDKKLTPEYLYSLNEYNRWLVNNGLSYLKIEVYNFTDLSNITYDLDKYKGPDNLFFKLLQKVHELRNIMHEYNKTGKALNICLTDNEIYLTDNEIYLTDNEMYLTGKEIGKIYGYFYGCFLLFRNLLEKEMEPCHDDYPFDNFKRKIQECKCNSCKKYKPLNAYLFHLRNLFDIPPQYFDNYLYFNDIKYKYKVCENINNKFFGLLNEFKEIVSN
;
A
#
# COMPACT_ATOMS: atom_id res chain seq x y z
N MET A 1 -18.49 2.74 -0.49
CA MET A 1 -17.75 1.98 0.54
C MET A 1 -16.85 0.83 0.06
N ILE A 2 -16.93 0.32 -1.18
CA ILE A 2 -15.70 -0.16 -1.88
C ILE A 2 -14.65 0.97 -1.89
N PHE A 3 -15.17 2.19 -2.01
CA PHE A 3 -14.40 3.40 -2.11
C PHE A 3 -13.50 3.73 -0.92
N ASN A 4 -13.56 3.06 0.25
CA ASN A 4 -12.67 3.38 1.38
C ASN A 4 -11.41 2.50 1.48
N ALA A 5 -11.37 1.29 0.92
CA ALA A 5 -10.06 0.70 0.61
C ALA A 5 -9.57 0.98 -0.77
N VAL A 6 -10.45 1.33 -1.71
CA VAL A 6 -10.00 2.13 -2.84
C VAL A 6 -9.42 3.43 -2.27
N LEU A 7 -10.02 4.13 -1.29
CA LEU A 7 -9.41 5.33 -0.67
C LEU A 7 -8.13 5.02 0.10
N ILE A 8 -7.99 3.92 0.84
CA ILE A 8 -6.77 3.64 1.63
C ILE A 8 -5.65 3.12 0.72
N TYR A 9 -5.96 2.27 -0.26
CA TYR A 9 -5.06 1.94 -1.37
C TYR A 9 -4.71 3.18 -2.18
N PHE A 10 -5.67 4.05 -2.51
CA PHE A 10 -5.46 5.32 -3.20
C PHE A 10 -4.81 6.38 -2.32
N MET A 11 -4.89 6.33 -0.98
CA MET A 11 -4.21 7.26 -0.08
C MET A 11 -2.77 6.82 0.17
N PHE A 12 -2.52 5.52 0.13
CA PHE A 12 -1.19 4.94 0.04
C PHE A 12 -0.54 5.24 -1.32
N ILE A 13 -1.31 5.13 -2.41
CA ILE A 13 -0.88 5.55 -3.74
C ILE A 13 -0.79 7.09 -3.81
N LYS A 14 -1.68 7.86 -3.16
CA LYS A 14 -1.62 9.34 -3.05
C LYS A 14 -0.47 9.80 -2.17
N PHE A 15 -0.07 9.00 -1.18
CA PHE A 15 1.17 9.18 -0.44
C PHE A 15 2.32 8.99 -1.43
N ILE A 16 2.43 7.86 -2.12
CA ILE A 16 3.42 7.61 -3.21
C ILE A 16 3.43 8.74 -4.27
N ILE A 17 2.25 9.29 -4.64
CA ILE A 17 2.04 10.40 -5.59
C ILE A 17 2.39 11.76 -4.99
N SER A 18 2.19 12.00 -3.70
CA SER A 18 2.71 13.21 -3.04
C SER A 18 4.25 13.21 -2.96
N LEU A 19 4.84 12.01 -3.16
CA LEU A 19 6.26 11.80 -3.37
C LEU A 19 6.63 11.72 -4.87
N GLN A 20 5.65 11.72 -5.79
CA GLN A 20 5.93 11.76 -7.23
C GLN A 20 6.66 13.05 -7.55
N ILE A 21 7.44 12.92 -8.59
CA ILE A 21 8.12 14.03 -9.17
C ILE A 21 7.53 14.31 -10.54
N THR A 22 7.09 15.54 -10.71
CA THR A 22 6.01 15.92 -11.62
C THR A 22 6.47 16.30 -13.03
N ASP A 23 7.67 15.90 -13.47
CA ASP A 23 8.19 16.30 -14.78
C ASP A 23 8.22 15.17 -15.82
N ASN A 24 7.62 15.48 -16.98
CA ASN A 24 7.19 14.60 -18.07
C ASN A 24 8.30 13.94 -18.92
N ASP A 25 9.53 13.81 -18.41
CA ASP A 25 10.59 12.99 -19.03
C ASP A 25 10.91 11.79 -18.14
N SER A 26 9.93 10.90 -17.99
CA SER A 26 9.85 9.92 -16.89
C SER A 26 11.11 9.08 -16.71
N SER A 27 11.72 8.59 -17.78
CA SER A 27 12.90 7.71 -17.66
C SER A 27 14.18 8.44 -17.20
N TYR A 28 14.43 9.64 -17.71
CA TYR A 28 15.57 10.47 -17.29
C TYR A 28 15.36 10.97 -15.87
N PHE A 29 14.12 11.31 -15.56
CA PHE A 29 13.72 11.78 -14.25
C PHE A 29 13.90 10.72 -13.15
N ILE A 30 13.38 9.51 -13.37
CA ILE A 30 13.53 8.37 -12.44
C ILE A 30 15.01 8.08 -12.19
N LYS A 31 15.84 8.16 -13.23
CA LYS A 31 17.29 7.96 -13.11
C LYS A 31 17.93 8.99 -12.19
N ILE A 32 17.62 10.27 -12.36
CA ILE A 32 18.12 11.34 -11.47
C ILE A 32 17.74 11.04 -10.03
N LYS A 33 16.48 10.65 -9.78
CA LYS A 33 16.01 10.38 -8.41
C LYS A 33 16.60 9.12 -7.80
N ALA A 34 16.84 8.09 -8.61
CA ALA A 34 17.55 6.90 -8.16
C ALA A 34 18.98 7.26 -7.74
N ASN A 35 19.66 8.10 -8.51
CA ASN A 35 20.98 8.58 -8.14
C ASN A 35 20.95 9.43 -6.86
N GLU A 36 20.04 10.42 -6.77
CA GLU A 36 19.84 11.23 -5.56
C GLU A 36 19.56 10.36 -4.33
N PHE A 37 18.72 9.32 -4.46
CA PHE A 37 18.46 8.37 -3.38
C PHE A 37 19.74 7.68 -2.91
N LEU A 38 20.53 7.15 -3.85
CA LEU A 38 21.72 6.36 -3.55
C LEU A 38 22.85 7.21 -2.98
N THR A 39 23.00 8.47 -3.41
CA THR A 39 24.00 9.39 -2.86
C THR A 39 23.75 9.73 -1.40
N GLU A 40 22.50 9.65 -0.95
CA GLU A 40 22.11 9.87 0.45
C GLU A 40 22.34 8.64 1.34
N LEU A 41 22.53 7.46 0.74
CA LEU A 41 22.83 6.23 1.48
C LEU A 41 24.33 6.16 1.82
N ASN A 42 24.61 5.54 2.96
CA ASN A 42 25.98 5.31 3.40
C ASN A 42 26.71 4.36 2.40
N SER A 43 27.73 4.87 1.73
CA SER A 43 28.47 4.14 0.68
C SER A 43 29.13 2.84 1.16
N ILE A 44 29.64 2.81 2.40
CA ILE A 44 30.21 1.60 3.01
C ILE A 44 29.13 0.52 3.16
N LYS A 45 27.93 0.90 3.61
CA LYS A 45 26.80 -0.03 3.74
C LYS A 45 26.25 -0.47 2.38
N LEU A 46 26.25 0.41 1.37
CA LEU A 46 25.88 0.04 0.00
C LEU A 46 26.82 -1.04 -0.56
N ASN A 47 28.14 -0.82 -0.45
CA ASN A 47 29.13 -1.81 -0.88
C ASN A 47 28.95 -3.13 -0.13
N LYS A 48 28.76 -3.07 1.20
CA LYS A 48 28.48 -4.24 2.01
C LYS A 48 27.22 -4.98 1.57
N ASN A 49 26.15 -4.27 1.20
CA ASN A 49 24.94 -4.91 0.69
C ASN A 49 25.19 -5.68 -0.61
N ARG A 50 25.98 -5.11 -1.54
CA ARG A 50 26.38 -5.80 -2.76
C ARG A 50 27.24 -7.03 -2.48
N GLU A 51 28.25 -6.90 -1.64
CA GLU A 51 29.12 -8.01 -1.20
C GLU A 51 28.29 -9.14 -0.58
N GLU A 52 27.41 -8.82 0.37
CA GLU A 52 26.53 -9.81 1.01
C GLU A 52 25.62 -10.52 0.00
N SER A 53 25.11 -9.78 -1.00
CA SER A 53 24.27 -10.34 -2.06
C SER A 53 25.06 -11.28 -2.97
N PHE A 54 26.29 -10.90 -3.34
CA PHE A 54 27.17 -11.70 -4.19
C PHE A 54 27.67 -12.96 -3.48
N ASP A 55 28.05 -12.84 -2.21
CA ASP A 55 28.44 -13.97 -1.38
C ASP A 55 27.31 -14.99 -1.25
N ILE A 56 26.08 -14.51 -1.04
CA ILE A 56 24.90 -15.39 -1.01
C ILE A 56 24.71 -16.08 -2.35
N CYS A 57 24.87 -15.39 -3.48
CA CYS A 57 24.73 -15.99 -4.80
C CYS A 57 25.80 -17.03 -5.08
N ASN A 58 27.07 -16.70 -4.86
CA ASN A 58 28.22 -17.59 -5.05
C ASN A 58 28.10 -18.85 -4.19
N LYS A 59 27.80 -18.70 -2.90
CA LYS A 59 27.61 -19.83 -1.98
C LYS A 59 26.47 -20.77 -2.38
N ASN A 60 25.49 -20.25 -3.11
CA ASN A 60 24.27 -20.98 -3.47
C ASN A 60 24.16 -21.34 -4.95
N ASN A 61 25.23 -21.12 -5.74
CA ASN A 61 25.27 -21.33 -7.18
C ASN A 61 24.12 -20.62 -7.92
N ILE A 62 23.84 -19.37 -7.57
CA ILE A 62 22.80 -18.55 -8.19
C ILE A 62 23.44 -17.74 -9.33
N LEU A 63 22.85 -17.82 -10.53
CA LEU A 63 23.25 -16.98 -11.66
C LEU A 63 22.89 -15.52 -11.39
N MET A 64 23.85 -14.62 -11.56
CA MET A 64 23.67 -13.17 -11.35
C MET A 64 23.43 -12.41 -12.66
N GLU A 65 23.64 -13.07 -13.81
CA GLU A 65 23.37 -12.54 -15.15
C GLU A 65 21.90 -12.13 -15.32
N PRO A 66 21.58 -11.25 -16.29
CA PRO A 66 20.21 -10.83 -16.56
C PRO A 66 19.24 -12.02 -16.65
N GLN A 67 18.19 -11.95 -15.84
CA GLN A 67 17.11 -12.93 -15.77
C GLN A 67 15.78 -12.25 -16.13
N THR A 68 14.81 -13.05 -16.55
CA THR A 68 13.45 -12.61 -16.80
C THR A 68 12.50 -13.39 -15.91
N PHE A 69 11.75 -12.68 -15.07
CA PHE A 69 10.56 -13.24 -14.44
C PHE A 69 9.40 -13.08 -15.42
N GLN A 70 8.81 -14.21 -15.82
CA GLN A 70 7.62 -14.25 -16.67
C GLN A 70 6.54 -15.08 -15.99
N ASN A 71 5.39 -14.45 -15.76
CA ASN A 71 4.17 -15.14 -15.37
C ASN A 71 2.98 -14.44 -16.02
N ASN A 72 2.08 -15.19 -16.67
CA ASN A 72 0.93 -14.64 -17.37
C ASN A 72 1.33 -13.48 -18.33
N ASN A 73 0.74 -12.29 -18.15
CA ASN A 73 1.00 -11.08 -18.91
C ASN A 73 2.05 -10.17 -18.24
N PHE A 74 2.89 -10.71 -17.36
CA PHE A 74 3.92 -9.96 -16.63
C PHE A 74 5.29 -10.43 -17.07
N ILE A 75 6.11 -9.49 -17.52
CA ILE A 75 7.52 -9.70 -17.85
C ILE A 75 8.31 -8.66 -17.06
N PHE A 76 9.25 -9.12 -16.24
CA PHE A 76 10.14 -8.26 -15.48
C PHE A 76 11.58 -8.74 -15.65
N ASN A 77 12.45 -7.87 -16.17
CA ASN A 77 13.85 -8.16 -16.36
C ASN A 77 14.64 -7.63 -15.17
N TYR A 78 15.55 -8.43 -14.63
CA TYR A 78 16.36 -8.06 -13.48
C TYR A 78 17.75 -8.67 -13.57
N SER A 79 18.72 -8.03 -12.93
CA SER A 79 20.11 -8.47 -12.90
C SER A 79 20.72 -8.02 -11.58
N LEU A 80 21.47 -8.90 -10.92
CA LEU A 80 22.26 -8.55 -9.74
C LEU A 80 23.60 -7.89 -10.12
N LEU A 81 24.01 -8.01 -11.39
CA LEU A 81 25.19 -7.32 -11.91
C LEU A 81 24.92 -5.87 -12.29
N ASP A 82 23.65 -5.48 -12.40
CA ASP A 82 23.27 -4.10 -12.67
C ASP A 82 23.58 -3.21 -11.46
N SER A 83 23.89 -1.94 -11.71
CA SER A 83 24.04 -0.96 -10.62
C SER A 83 22.74 -0.80 -9.84
N ASP A 84 22.82 -0.47 -8.56
CA ASP A 84 21.63 -0.21 -7.72
C ASP A 84 20.73 0.86 -8.38
N GLU A 85 21.32 1.86 -9.04
CA GLU A 85 20.59 2.88 -9.80
C GLU A 85 19.74 2.25 -10.90
N LYS A 86 20.35 1.41 -11.75
CA LYS A 86 19.64 0.75 -12.83
C LYS A 86 18.57 -0.20 -12.30
N GLN A 87 18.86 -0.94 -11.23
CA GLN A 87 17.87 -1.82 -10.60
C GLN A 87 16.65 -1.04 -10.09
N LEU A 88 16.85 0.12 -9.46
CA LEU A 88 15.76 1.00 -9.00
C LEU A 88 14.98 1.63 -10.16
N VAL A 89 15.67 2.02 -11.24
CA VAL A 89 15.05 2.58 -12.45
C VAL A 89 14.16 1.54 -13.12
N GLU A 90 14.65 0.32 -13.32
CA GLU A 90 13.87 -0.75 -13.95
C GLU A 90 12.66 -1.16 -13.08
N LEU A 91 12.84 -1.21 -11.76
CA LEU A 91 11.74 -1.41 -10.82
C LEU A 91 10.66 -0.33 -10.95
N ALA A 92 11.06 0.95 -10.92
CA ALA A 92 10.13 2.07 -11.01
C ALA A 92 9.38 2.10 -12.35
N LYS A 93 10.08 1.89 -13.47
CA LYS A 93 9.47 1.78 -14.81
C LYS A 93 8.47 0.63 -14.90
N PHE A 94 8.83 -0.54 -14.40
CA PHE A 94 7.93 -1.69 -14.39
C PHE A 94 6.62 -1.38 -13.64
N ILE A 95 6.73 -0.68 -12.50
CA ILE A 95 5.55 -0.24 -11.75
C ILE A 95 4.76 0.82 -12.53
N GLU A 96 5.41 1.81 -13.12
CA GLU A 96 4.77 2.86 -13.92
C GLU A 96 3.98 2.26 -15.10
N GLU A 97 4.60 1.40 -15.89
CA GLU A 97 3.98 0.77 -17.06
C GLU A 97 2.77 -0.10 -16.68
N ARG A 98 2.94 -0.94 -15.64
CA ARG A 98 1.94 -1.96 -15.32
C ARG A 98 0.76 -1.40 -14.54
N PHE A 99 0.99 -0.34 -13.79
CA PHE A 99 -0.03 0.34 -12.99
C PHE A 99 -0.44 1.68 -13.63
N SER A 100 -0.23 1.88 -14.95
CA SER A 100 -0.53 3.12 -15.71
C SER A 100 -2.01 3.52 -15.82
N ILE A 101 -2.97 2.58 -15.88
CA ILE A 101 -4.41 2.90 -15.73
C ILE A 101 -4.71 3.36 -14.30
N SER A 102 -3.86 2.90 -13.38
CA SER A 102 -3.76 3.43 -12.03
C SER A 102 -2.81 4.61 -11.89
N TYR A 103 -2.31 5.11 -13.03
CA TYR A 103 -1.41 6.23 -13.26
C TYR A 103 -2.18 7.54 -13.32
N ASP A 104 -2.88 7.72 -14.44
CA ASP A 104 -3.54 8.98 -14.84
C ASP A 104 -4.86 9.25 -14.09
N ASN A 105 -5.66 8.23 -13.79
CA ASN A 105 -6.86 8.38 -12.95
C ASN A 105 -6.53 8.66 -11.47
N PHE A 106 -5.24 8.53 -11.09
CA PHE A 106 -4.75 8.71 -9.73
C PHE A 106 -4.08 10.08 -9.53
N LEU A 107 -3.72 10.76 -10.62
CA LEU A 107 -3.17 12.11 -10.66
C LEU A 107 -4.25 13.21 -10.54
N ASP A 108 -5.51 12.89 -10.86
CA ASP A 108 -6.58 13.88 -10.93
C ASP A 108 -7.21 14.12 -9.53
N ASP A 109 -6.92 15.28 -8.94
CA ASP A 109 -7.34 15.70 -7.58
C ASP A 109 -8.88 15.76 -7.38
N CYS A 110 -9.66 15.52 -8.43
CA CYS A 110 -11.12 15.66 -8.46
C CYS A 110 -11.92 14.51 -7.83
N PHE A 111 -11.28 13.43 -7.35
CA PHE A 111 -12.01 12.24 -6.86
C PHE A 111 -12.73 12.39 -5.50
N LEU A 112 -12.62 13.54 -4.85
CA LEU A 112 -13.29 13.83 -3.57
C LEU A 112 -14.81 14.07 -3.68
N GLN A 113 -15.39 14.16 -4.89
CA GLN A 113 -16.81 14.55 -5.07
C GLN A 113 -17.76 13.49 -5.62
N TYR A 114 -17.35 12.22 -5.75
CA TYR A 114 -18.32 11.18 -6.16
C TYR A 114 -19.24 10.77 -5.00
N GLU A 115 -20.47 11.28 -5.05
CA GLU A 115 -21.58 10.93 -4.17
C GLU A 115 -21.79 9.41 -4.08
N TRP A 116 -22.05 8.92 -2.86
CA TRP A 116 -22.32 7.51 -2.50
C TRP A 116 -23.23 6.75 -3.47
N LYS A 117 -24.17 7.46 -4.13
CA LYS A 117 -25.11 6.95 -5.13
C LYS A 117 -24.42 6.24 -6.30
N SER A 118 -23.28 6.75 -6.79
CA SER A 118 -22.55 6.16 -7.92
C SER A 118 -21.79 4.89 -7.53
N ILE A 119 -21.30 4.80 -6.29
CA ILE A 119 -20.58 3.62 -5.78
C ILE A 119 -21.54 2.46 -5.54
N LEU A 120 -22.72 2.77 -4.98
CA LEU A 120 -23.80 1.81 -4.81
C LEU A 120 -24.33 1.35 -6.18
N TYR A 121 -24.46 2.27 -7.13
CA TYR A 121 -24.74 1.93 -8.52
C TYR A 121 -23.64 1.05 -9.16
N CYS A 122 -22.35 1.23 -8.90
CA CYS A 122 -21.30 0.34 -9.44
C CYS A 122 -21.27 -1.04 -8.77
N LEU A 123 -21.50 -1.10 -7.46
CA LEU A 123 -21.49 -2.32 -6.65
C LEU A 123 -22.67 -3.23 -6.94
N PHE A 124 -23.85 -2.62 -6.98
CA PHE A 124 -25.11 -3.32 -7.14
C PHE A 124 -25.59 -3.27 -8.59
N LYS A 125 -24.99 -2.43 -9.47
CA LYS A 125 -25.50 -2.16 -10.83
C LYS A 125 -27.00 -1.79 -10.76
N ASP A 126 -27.77 -2.17 -11.76
CA ASP A 126 -29.23 -2.11 -11.71
C ASP A 126 -29.84 -3.29 -10.92
N LYS A 127 -29.04 -4.09 -10.18
CA LYS A 127 -29.55 -5.29 -9.53
C LYS A 127 -30.45 -4.90 -8.37
N LYS A 128 -31.70 -5.35 -8.47
CA LYS A 128 -32.67 -5.36 -7.38
C LYS A 128 -32.07 -6.15 -6.20
N LEU A 129 -32.29 -5.66 -4.99
CA LEU A 129 -31.98 -6.41 -3.76
C LEU A 129 -32.62 -7.80 -3.83
N THR A 130 -31.92 -8.82 -3.34
CA THR A 130 -32.47 -10.17 -3.28
C THR A 130 -33.70 -10.21 -2.34
N PRO A 131 -34.67 -11.11 -2.60
CA PRO A 131 -35.80 -11.31 -1.70
C PRO A 131 -35.37 -11.64 -0.26
N GLU A 132 -34.30 -12.44 -0.08
CA GLU A 132 -33.75 -12.77 1.24
C GLU A 132 -33.26 -11.53 1.99
N TYR A 133 -32.62 -10.60 1.29
CA TYR A 133 -32.12 -9.36 1.88
C TYR A 133 -33.28 -8.44 2.30
N LEU A 134 -34.31 -8.30 1.46
CA LEU A 134 -35.52 -7.54 1.79
C LEU A 134 -36.26 -8.14 3.00
N TYR A 135 -36.33 -9.47 3.08
CA TYR A 135 -36.90 -10.17 4.23
C TYR A 135 -36.13 -9.84 5.52
N SER A 136 -34.81 -9.94 5.48
CA SER A 136 -33.92 -9.66 6.63
C SER A 136 -34.02 -8.21 7.10
N LEU A 137 -34.09 -7.25 6.18
CA LEU A 137 -34.32 -5.84 6.50
C LEU A 137 -35.67 -5.62 7.18
N ASN A 138 -36.74 -6.25 6.68
CA ASN A 138 -38.07 -6.14 7.28
C ASN A 138 -38.12 -6.73 8.69
N GLU A 139 -37.45 -7.86 8.90
CA GLU A 139 -37.31 -8.48 10.21
C GLU A 139 -36.57 -7.56 11.20
N TYR A 140 -35.46 -6.95 10.76
CA TYR A 140 -34.72 -5.96 11.56
C TYR A 140 -35.58 -4.74 11.92
N ASN A 141 -36.26 -4.15 10.93
CA ASN A 141 -37.16 -3.02 11.15
C ASN A 141 -38.32 -3.36 12.09
N ARG A 142 -38.85 -4.59 12.03
CA ARG A 142 -39.88 -5.07 12.97
C ARG A 142 -39.32 -5.16 14.39
N TRP A 143 -38.11 -5.68 14.55
CA TRP A 143 -37.44 -5.71 15.85
C TRP A 143 -37.26 -4.31 16.42
N LEU A 144 -36.82 -3.33 15.62
CA LEU A 144 -36.70 -1.94 16.06
C LEU A 144 -38.03 -1.37 16.58
N VAL A 145 -39.14 -1.62 15.89
CA VAL A 145 -40.48 -1.20 16.35
C VAL A 145 -40.82 -1.80 17.70
N ASN A 146 -40.66 -3.11 17.83
CA ASN A 146 -41.05 -3.85 19.02
C ASN A 146 -40.25 -3.42 20.27
N ASN A 147 -39.09 -2.78 20.07
CA ASN A 147 -38.21 -2.29 21.14
C ASN A 147 -38.23 -0.75 21.29
N GLY A 148 -39.19 -0.04 20.68
CA GLY A 148 -39.31 1.42 20.82
C GLY A 148 -38.24 2.22 20.07
N LEU A 149 -37.54 1.60 19.12
CA LEU A 149 -36.47 2.19 18.31
C LEU A 149 -36.93 2.49 16.87
N SER A 150 -38.22 2.78 16.69
CA SER A 150 -38.83 2.98 15.37
C SER A 150 -38.21 4.13 14.56
N TYR A 151 -37.56 5.10 15.22
CA TYR A 151 -36.85 6.21 14.61
C TYR A 151 -35.53 5.81 13.92
N LEU A 152 -35.03 4.59 14.17
CA LEU A 152 -33.83 4.03 13.53
C LEU A 152 -34.15 3.13 12.33
N LYS A 153 -35.42 3.08 11.90
CA LYS A 153 -35.83 2.25 10.77
C LYS A 153 -35.10 2.65 9.48
N ILE A 154 -34.85 1.64 8.67
CA ILE A 154 -34.10 1.78 7.42
C ILE A 154 -35.07 1.56 6.26
N GLU A 155 -35.21 2.56 5.39
CA GLU A 155 -36.04 2.49 4.20
C GLU A 155 -35.17 2.30 2.95
N VAL A 156 -35.64 1.49 2.00
CA VAL A 156 -34.88 1.08 0.80
C VAL A 156 -34.92 2.13 -0.32
N TYR A 157 -35.87 3.07 -0.26
CA TYR A 157 -36.23 3.94 -1.39
C TYR A 157 -35.21 5.05 -1.67
N ASN A 158 -34.39 5.37 -0.68
CA ASN A 158 -33.14 6.08 -0.83
C ASN A 158 -32.11 5.13 -0.22
N PHE A 159 -30.94 4.95 -0.82
CA PHE A 159 -29.84 4.40 -0.03
C PHE A 159 -29.55 5.43 1.06
N THR A 160 -30.23 5.32 2.20
CA THR A 160 -29.88 6.10 3.38
C THR A 160 -28.47 5.67 3.71
N ASP A 161 -27.55 6.64 3.66
CA ASP A 161 -26.16 6.38 3.98
C ASP A 161 -26.10 5.80 5.39
N LEU A 162 -25.90 4.49 5.45
CA LEU A 162 -25.85 3.75 6.70
C LEU A 162 -24.69 4.26 7.55
N SER A 163 -23.70 4.96 6.96
CA SER A 163 -22.53 5.57 7.61
C SER A 163 -22.88 6.46 8.82
N ASN A 164 -24.11 7.00 8.84
CA ASN A 164 -24.57 7.90 9.90
C ASN A 164 -25.32 7.18 11.02
N ILE A 165 -25.62 5.88 10.86
CA ILE A 165 -26.24 5.09 11.92
C ILE A 165 -25.17 4.80 12.97
N THR A 166 -25.23 5.51 14.09
CA THR A 166 -24.52 5.18 15.33
C THR A 166 -25.34 4.15 16.08
N TYR A 167 -24.82 2.94 16.21
CA TYR A 167 -25.44 1.90 17.01
C TYR A 167 -24.37 1.17 17.83
N ASP A 168 -24.75 0.74 19.03
CA ASP A 168 -23.88 0.10 19.99
C ASP A 168 -24.00 -1.42 19.82
N LEU A 169 -22.97 -2.04 19.24
CA LEU A 169 -22.88 -3.48 19.00
C LEU A 169 -23.09 -4.29 20.28
N ASP A 170 -22.58 -3.80 21.41
CA ASP A 170 -22.64 -4.49 22.70
C ASP A 170 -24.04 -4.48 23.32
N LYS A 171 -24.91 -3.58 22.84
CA LYS A 171 -26.30 -3.44 23.29
C LYS A 171 -27.32 -4.09 22.36
N TYR A 172 -26.91 -4.53 21.17
CA TYR A 172 -27.81 -5.17 20.24
C TYR A 172 -28.21 -6.57 20.70
N LYS A 173 -29.52 -6.83 20.81
CA LYS A 173 -30.11 -8.14 21.14
C LYS A 173 -31.16 -8.58 20.12
N GLY A 174 -31.07 -8.06 18.90
CA GLY A 174 -32.02 -8.35 17.83
C GLY A 174 -31.65 -9.58 17.00
N PRO A 175 -32.39 -9.83 15.92
CA PRO A 175 -32.17 -10.99 15.07
C PRO A 175 -30.78 -10.95 14.41
N ASP A 176 -30.01 -12.03 14.56
CA ASP A 176 -28.77 -12.25 13.83
C ASP A 176 -29.08 -12.68 12.38
N ASN A 177 -29.51 -11.71 11.57
CA ASN A 177 -29.89 -11.93 10.19
C ASN A 177 -28.92 -11.28 9.20
N LEU A 178 -29.12 -11.55 7.91
CA LEU A 178 -28.22 -11.10 6.84
C LEU A 178 -28.02 -9.58 6.84
N PHE A 179 -29.09 -8.85 7.14
CA PHE A 179 -29.06 -7.40 7.23
C PHE A 179 -28.27 -6.91 8.44
N PHE A 180 -28.42 -7.56 9.59
CA PHE A 180 -27.63 -7.24 10.77
C PHE A 180 -26.14 -7.52 10.56
N LYS A 181 -25.79 -8.66 9.96
CA LYS A 181 -24.40 -8.98 9.57
C LYS A 181 -23.79 -7.92 8.66
N LEU A 182 -24.57 -7.37 7.73
CA LEU A 182 -24.15 -6.24 6.91
C LEU A 182 -23.82 -5.00 7.75
N LEU A 183 -24.71 -4.63 8.68
CA LEU A 183 -24.48 -3.49 9.56
C LEU A 183 -23.22 -3.66 10.41
N GLN A 184 -22.95 -4.86 10.92
CA GLN A 184 -21.74 -5.18 11.69
C GLN A 184 -20.49 -4.92 10.85
N LYS A 185 -20.47 -5.40 9.61
CA LYS A 185 -19.34 -5.19 8.68
C LYS A 185 -19.14 -3.72 8.33
N VAL A 186 -20.22 -2.96 8.12
CA VAL A 186 -20.14 -1.50 7.91
C VAL A 186 -19.54 -0.80 9.15
N HIS A 187 -19.89 -1.24 10.36
CA HIS A 187 -19.34 -0.69 11.60
C HIS A 187 -17.86 -1.05 11.79
N GLU A 188 -17.47 -2.31 11.58
CA GLU A 188 -16.07 -2.76 11.60
C GLU A 188 -15.20 -1.93 10.66
N LEU A 189 -15.69 -1.69 9.43
CA LEU A 189 -15.02 -0.84 8.44
C LEU A 189 -14.84 0.60 8.94
N ARG A 190 -15.84 1.20 9.58
CA ARG A 190 -15.70 2.54 10.17
C ARG A 190 -14.67 2.58 11.27
N ASN A 191 -14.62 1.57 12.14
CA ASN A 191 -13.64 1.54 13.23
C ASN A 191 -12.21 1.43 12.68
N ILE A 192 -11.98 0.57 11.68
CA ILE A 192 -10.68 0.48 10.99
C ILE A 192 -10.28 1.84 10.40
N MET A 193 -11.22 2.54 9.74
CA MET A 193 -10.98 3.87 9.19
C MET A 193 -10.74 4.93 10.26
N HIS A 194 -11.46 4.87 11.38
CA HIS A 194 -11.32 5.82 12.46
C HIS A 194 -9.95 5.68 13.14
N GLU A 195 -9.51 4.44 13.39
CA GLU A 195 -8.17 4.15 13.91
C GLU A 195 -7.08 4.60 12.92
N TYR A 196 -7.28 4.39 11.61
CA TYR A 196 -6.39 4.94 10.59
C TYR A 196 -6.33 6.48 10.64
N ASN A 197 -7.48 7.15 10.69
CA ASN A 197 -7.55 8.60 10.75
C ASN A 197 -6.96 9.16 12.05
N LYS A 198 -7.02 8.43 13.17
CA LYS A 198 -6.29 8.78 14.40
C LYS A 198 -4.78 8.70 14.18
N THR A 199 -4.28 7.64 13.54
CA THR A 199 -2.85 7.55 13.20
C THR A 199 -2.41 8.65 12.24
N GLY A 200 -3.26 9.03 11.27
CA GLY A 200 -3.00 10.15 10.36
C GLY A 200 -3.07 11.53 11.02
N LYS A 201 -4.01 11.75 11.96
CA LYS A 201 -4.13 13.01 12.73
C LYS A 201 -3.01 13.19 13.75
N ALA A 202 -2.59 12.14 14.43
CA ALA A 202 -1.39 12.17 15.28
C ALA A 202 -0.15 12.59 14.47
N LEU A 203 -0.14 12.28 13.17
CA LEU A 203 0.91 12.66 12.22
C LEU A 203 0.84 14.10 11.73
N ASN A 204 -0.36 14.68 11.58
CA ASN A 204 -0.49 16.12 11.37
C ASN A 204 -0.03 16.93 12.59
N ILE A 205 -0.17 16.35 13.80
CA ILE A 205 0.31 16.97 15.05
C ILE A 205 1.85 16.90 15.19
N CYS A 206 2.54 16.01 14.46
CA CYS A 206 4.02 15.98 14.41
C CYS A 206 4.61 16.77 13.23
N LEU A 207 3.78 17.40 12.39
CA LEU A 207 4.21 18.25 11.27
C LEU A 207 3.90 19.73 11.47
N THR A 208 3.35 20.09 12.63
CA THR A 208 3.14 21.47 13.06
C THR A 208 3.94 21.72 14.33
N ASP A 209 4.57 22.88 14.39
CA ASP A 209 5.22 23.48 15.56
C ASP A 209 6.74 23.28 15.68
N ASN A 210 7.45 23.44 14.56
CA ASN A 210 8.66 24.27 14.59
C ASN A 210 8.49 25.38 13.57
N GLU A 211 7.90 26.49 14.02
CA GLU A 211 8.12 27.80 13.45
C GLU A 211 9.62 28.08 13.49
N ILE A 212 10.31 27.75 12.39
CA ILE A 212 11.64 28.31 12.14
C ILE A 212 11.38 29.77 11.80
N TYR A 213 11.71 30.65 12.76
CA TYR A 213 11.98 32.05 12.47
C TYR A 213 13.14 32.09 11.47
N LEU A 214 12.82 32.12 10.17
CA LEU A 214 13.76 32.56 9.15
C LEU A 214 13.82 34.08 9.27
N THR A 215 14.74 34.58 10.09
CA THR A 215 15.19 35.96 9.96
C THR A 215 15.89 36.09 8.61
N ASP A 216 15.46 37.07 7.82
CA ASP A 216 15.90 37.44 6.47
C ASP A 216 17.42 37.54 6.28
N ASN A 217 18.12 36.40 6.23
CA ASN A 217 19.46 36.32 5.68
C ASN A 217 19.36 35.58 4.35
N GLU A 218 19.35 36.37 3.28
CA GLU A 218 19.53 35.96 1.90
C GLU A 218 20.69 34.95 1.80
N ILE A 219 20.37 33.70 1.48
CA ILE A 219 21.38 32.69 1.17
C ILE A 219 21.83 32.95 -0.27
N TYR A 220 23.05 33.47 -0.41
CA TYR A 220 23.76 33.46 -1.68
C TYR A 220 24.00 32.00 -2.09
N LEU A 221 23.28 31.55 -3.12
CA LEU A 221 23.57 30.31 -3.83
C LEU A 221 24.81 30.55 -4.70
N THR A 222 25.98 30.17 -4.19
CA THR A 222 27.16 29.92 -5.04
C THR A 222 27.06 28.50 -5.58
N ASP A 223 27.16 28.36 -6.89
CA ASP A 223 27.02 27.11 -7.65
C ASP A 223 27.73 25.90 -7.00
N ASN A 224 26.95 24.85 -6.71
CA ASN A 224 27.25 23.41 -6.91
C ASN A 224 26.90 22.40 -5.81
N GLU A 225 26.25 22.76 -4.70
CA GLU A 225 25.75 21.73 -3.77
C GLU A 225 24.31 22.02 -3.34
N MET A 226 23.36 21.43 -4.07
CA MET A 226 21.95 21.43 -3.70
C MET A 226 21.73 20.37 -2.62
N TYR A 227 21.80 20.75 -1.35
CA TYR A 227 21.43 19.87 -0.26
C TYR A 227 19.91 19.65 -0.29
N LEU A 228 19.48 18.41 -0.50
CA LEU A 228 18.07 18.07 -0.39
C LEU A 228 17.62 18.24 1.06
N THR A 229 16.44 18.83 1.25
CA THR A 229 15.84 18.91 2.57
C THR A 229 15.45 17.50 3.06
N GLY A 230 15.40 17.31 4.38
CA GLY A 230 14.99 16.04 4.97
C GLY A 230 13.62 15.53 4.45
N LYS A 231 12.74 16.47 4.09
CA LYS A 231 11.44 16.21 3.49
C LYS A 231 11.55 15.62 2.08
N GLU A 232 12.42 16.15 1.22
CA GLU A 232 12.58 15.71 -0.17
C GLU A 232 13.18 14.31 -0.25
N ILE A 233 14.19 14.00 0.55
CA ILE A 233 14.77 12.66 0.61
C ILE A 233 13.74 11.66 1.14
N GLY A 234 12.91 12.09 2.10
CA GLY A 234 11.74 11.36 2.54
C GLY A 234 10.78 10.98 1.41
N LYS A 235 10.56 11.91 0.47
CA LYS A 235 9.79 11.65 -0.75
C LYS A 235 10.46 10.62 -1.64
N ILE A 236 11.72 10.84 -1.98
CA ILE A 236 12.46 9.94 -2.86
C ILE A 236 12.52 8.52 -2.27
N TYR A 237 12.82 8.40 -0.98
CA TYR A 237 12.81 7.13 -0.26
C TYR A 237 11.44 6.45 -0.34
N GLY A 238 10.38 7.18 0.02
CA GLY A 238 9.05 6.60 0.05
C GLY A 238 8.54 6.23 -1.35
N TYR A 239 8.98 6.92 -2.41
CA TYR A 239 8.69 6.56 -3.80
C TYR A 239 9.28 5.19 -4.14
N PHE A 240 10.60 5.00 -4.03
CA PHE A 240 11.24 3.73 -4.37
C PHE A 240 10.82 2.59 -3.45
N TYR A 241 10.66 2.85 -2.16
CA TYR A 241 10.16 1.85 -1.21
C TYR A 241 8.71 1.45 -1.53
N GLY A 242 7.88 2.40 -1.95
CA GLY A 242 6.54 2.14 -2.46
C GLY A 242 6.55 1.24 -3.69
N CYS A 243 7.39 1.53 -4.68
CA CYS A 243 7.59 0.68 -5.86
C CYS A 243 8.01 -0.74 -5.46
N PHE A 244 8.96 -0.89 -4.53
CA PHE A 244 9.39 -2.18 -4.03
C PHE A 244 8.25 -2.97 -3.37
N LEU A 245 7.42 -2.32 -2.56
CA LEU A 245 6.29 -2.99 -1.91
C LEU A 245 5.20 -3.41 -2.90
N LEU A 246 4.88 -2.56 -3.88
CA LEU A 246 3.94 -2.91 -4.95
C LEU A 246 4.46 -4.12 -5.74
N PHE A 247 5.74 -4.12 -6.09
CA PHE A 247 6.38 -5.22 -6.78
C PHE A 247 6.37 -6.51 -5.93
N ARG A 248 6.75 -6.41 -4.66
CA ARG A 248 6.72 -7.53 -3.71
C ARG A 248 5.32 -8.13 -3.59
N ASN A 249 4.29 -7.29 -3.43
CA ASN A 249 2.91 -7.75 -3.26
C ASN A 249 2.34 -8.36 -4.55
N LEU A 250 2.77 -7.88 -5.71
CA LEU A 250 2.47 -8.52 -6.99
C LEU A 250 3.09 -9.91 -7.04
N LEU A 251 4.39 -10.02 -6.73
CA LEU A 251 5.10 -11.30 -6.73
C LEU A 251 4.53 -12.29 -5.72
N GLU A 252 4.09 -11.86 -4.55
CA GLU A 252 3.45 -12.73 -3.56
C GLU A 252 2.19 -13.42 -4.09
N LYS A 253 1.43 -12.73 -4.95
CA LYS A 253 0.21 -13.27 -5.57
C LYS A 253 0.51 -14.15 -6.78
N GLU A 254 1.54 -13.81 -7.54
CA GLU A 254 1.87 -14.48 -8.80
C GLU A 254 2.85 -15.64 -8.62
N MET A 255 3.66 -15.67 -7.56
CA MET A 255 4.60 -16.76 -7.32
C MET A 255 3.94 -17.94 -6.61
N GLU A 256 4.34 -19.16 -6.98
CA GLU A 256 3.97 -20.35 -6.22
C GLU A 256 4.44 -20.22 -4.75
N PRO A 257 3.58 -20.51 -3.76
CA PRO A 257 3.96 -20.37 -2.35
C PRO A 257 5.09 -21.34 -1.97
N CYS A 258 5.80 -21.01 -0.89
CA CYS A 258 6.81 -21.89 -0.34
C CYS A 258 6.14 -23.09 0.37
N HIS A 259 6.51 -24.33 0.02
CA HIS A 259 5.96 -25.52 0.69
C HIS A 259 6.54 -25.80 2.09
N ASP A 260 7.67 -25.18 2.42
CA ASP A 260 8.32 -25.31 3.73
C ASP A 260 7.87 -24.19 4.71
N ASP A 261 6.78 -23.49 4.38
CA ASP A 261 6.13 -22.46 5.21
C ASP A 261 7.02 -21.26 5.62
N TYR A 262 8.03 -20.93 4.80
CA TYR A 262 8.78 -19.69 4.98
C TYR A 262 7.93 -18.47 4.58
N PRO A 263 7.87 -17.40 5.42
CA PRO A 263 7.20 -16.15 5.07
C PRO A 263 7.68 -15.60 3.73
N PHE A 264 6.79 -14.91 2.99
CA PHE A 264 7.09 -14.47 1.64
C PHE A 264 8.38 -13.63 1.57
N ASP A 265 8.53 -12.71 2.51
CA ASP A 265 9.60 -11.72 2.60
C ASP A 265 10.92 -12.25 3.17
N ASN A 266 10.98 -13.52 3.61
CA ASN A 266 12.18 -14.14 4.16
C ASN A 266 13.11 -14.67 3.07
N PHE A 267 13.48 -13.79 2.13
CA PHE A 267 14.25 -14.13 0.94
C PHE A 267 15.57 -14.83 1.26
N LYS A 268 16.28 -14.38 2.31
CA LYS A 268 17.55 -14.97 2.75
C LYS A 268 17.40 -16.45 3.16
N ARG A 269 16.43 -16.78 4.03
CA ARG A 269 16.21 -18.18 4.43
C ARG A 269 15.66 -19.03 3.29
N LYS A 270 14.82 -18.46 2.41
CA LYS A 270 14.37 -19.15 1.19
C LYS A 270 15.54 -19.53 0.27
N ILE A 271 16.57 -18.69 0.19
CA ILE A 271 17.78 -18.98 -0.57
C ILE A 271 18.66 -20.05 0.12
N GLN A 272 18.86 -19.90 1.43
CA GLN A 272 19.88 -20.66 2.17
C GLN A 272 19.37 -22.00 2.72
N GLU A 273 18.10 -22.09 3.10
CA GLU A 273 17.56 -23.19 3.91
C GLU A 273 16.44 -23.96 3.18
N CYS A 274 15.59 -23.27 2.42
CA CYS A 274 14.43 -23.88 1.78
C CYS A 274 14.83 -24.77 0.60
N LYS A 275 14.23 -25.98 0.53
CA LYS A 275 14.51 -26.97 -0.51
C LYS A 275 13.32 -27.22 -1.44
N CYS A 276 12.19 -26.54 -1.21
CA CYS A 276 11.01 -26.73 -2.04
C CYS A 276 11.22 -26.29 -3.51
N ASN A 277 10.47 -26.90 -4.42
CA ASN A 277 10.58 -26.65 -5.86
C ASN A 277 10.32 -25.18 -6.24
N SER A 278 9.34 -24.53 -5.60
CA SER A 278 9.06 -23.09 -5.83
C SER A 278 10.28 -22.23 -5.47
N CYS A 279 10.85 -22.38 -4.27
CA CYS A 279 12.00 -21.56 -3.86
C CYS A 279 13.25 -21.86 -4.70
N LYS A 280 13.42 -23.10 -5.18
CA LYS A 280 14.47 -23.46 -6.14
C LYS A 280 14.28 -22.77 -7.49
N LYS A 281 13.04 -22.76 -8.02
CA LYS A 281 12.66 -22.10 -9.28
C LYS A 281 12.91 -20.60 -9.21
N TYR A 282 12.53 -19.96 -8.12
CA TYR A 282 12.64 -18.50 -7.94
C TYR A 282 13.87 -18.06 -7.16
N LYS A 283 14.90 -18.91 -7.05
CA LYS A 283 16.10 -18.62 -6.26
C LYS A 283 16.84 -17.34 -6.71
N PRO A 284 17.03 -17.07 -8.02
CA PRO A 284 17.63 -15.81 -8.48
C PRO A 284 16.78 -14.58 -8.14
N LEU A 285 15.45 -14.66 -8.33
CA LEU A 285 14.54 -13.57 -7.99
C LEU A 285 14.53 -13.28 -6.49
N ASN A 286 14.55 -14.32 -5.65
CA ASN A 286 14.68 -14.14 -4.20
C ASN A 286 16.00 -13.43 -3.84
N ALA A 287 17.11 -13.73 -4.52
CA ALA A 287 18.38 -13.04 -4.27
C ALA A 287 18.33 -11.56 -4.68
N TYR A 288 17.69 -11.26 -5.82
CA TYR A 288 17.42 -9.89 -6.25
C TYR A 288 16.53 -9.12 -5.25
N LEU A 289 15.44 -9.73 -4.77
CA LEU A 289 14.55 -9.12 -3.77
C LEU A 289 15.24 -8.93 -2.41
N PHE A 290 16.12 -9.85 -2.02
CA PHE A 290 16.97 -9.70 -0.83
C PHE A 290 17.87 -8.47 -0.96
N HIS A 291 18.54 -8.30 -2.10
CA HIS A 291 19.40 -7.16 -2.38
C HIS A 291 18.63 -5.83 -2.34
N LEU A 292 17.48 -5.74 -3.03
CA LEU A 292 16.63 -4.56 -3.02
C LEU A 292 16.11 -4.22 -1.62
N ARG A 293 15.62 -5.23 -0.87
CA ARG A 293 15.14 -5.04 0.50
C ARG A 293 16.21 -4.37 1.37
N ASN A 294 17.44 -4.85 1.27
CA ASN A 294 18.54 -4.32 2.07
C ASN A 294 18.87 -2.86 1.73
N LEU A 295 18.68 -2.39 0.48
CA LEU A 295 18.85 -0.97 0.15
C LEU A 295 17.94 -0.09 1.03
N PHE A 296 16.72 -0.53 1.27
CA PHE A 296 15.75 0.20 2.12
C PHE A 296 16.01 0.02 3.61
N ASP A 297 16.82 -0.95 4.02
CA ASP A 297 17.25 -1.17 5.41
C ASP A 297 18.54 -0.39 5.77
N ILE A 298 19.23 0.18 4.78
CA ILE A 298 20.34 1.10 5.00
C ILE A 298 19.79 2.46 5.44
N PRO A 299 20.13 2.96 6.64
CA PRO A 299 19.76 4.31 7.03
C PRO A 299 20.60 5.32 6.22
N PRO A 300 20.01 6.42 5.75
CA PRO A 300 20.74 7.52 5.11
C PRO A 300 21.80 8.13 6.03
N GLN A 301 22.89 8.62 5.44
CA GLN A 301 24.09 9.02 6.20
C GLN A 301 23.94 10.37 6.92
N TYR A 302 23.02 11.23 6.47
CA TYR A 302 22.84 12.60 6.99
C TYR A 302 21.54 12.80 7.78
N PHE A 303 20.92 11.74 8.29
CA PHE A 303 19.63 11.86 8.97
C PHE A 303 19.67 11.60 10.46
N ASP A 304 19.58 12.70 11.22
CA ASP A 304 19.06 12.69 12.59
C ASP A 304 17.58 12.24 12.63
N ASN A 305 16.88 12.21 11.49
CA ASN A 305 15.49 11.73 11.38
C ASN A 305 15.39 10.25 10.98
N TYR A 306 16.22 9.36 11.55
CA TYR A 306 16.00 7.90 11.44
C TYR A 306 14.55 7.50 11.77
N LEU A 307 13.92 8.24 12.70
CA LEU A 307 12.49 8.14 13.03
C LEU A 307 11.60 8.32 11.79
N TYR A 308 11.91 9.27 10.90
CA TYR A 308 11.10 9.57 9.71
C TYR A 308 11.06 8.42 8.70
N PHE A 309 12.17 7.71 8.45
CA PHE A 309 12.17 6.56 7.55
C PHE A 309 11.45 5.36 8.14
N ASN A 310 11.63 5.13 9.45
CA ASN A 310 10.87 4.11 10.15
C ASN A 310 9.37 4.43 10.17
N ASP A 311 9.00 5.71 10.29
CA ASP A 311 7.62 6.16 10.18
C ASP A 311 7.07 5.90 8.78
N ILE A 312 7.85 6.15 7.73
CA ILE A 312 7.48 5.78 6.37
C ILE A 312 7.24 4.27 6.28
N LYS A 313 8.21 3.44 6.69
CA LYS A 313 8.07 1.97 6.67
C LYS A 313 6.86 1.49 7.48
N TYR A 314 6.65 2.07 8.66
CA TYR A 314 5.54 1.75 9.54
C TYR A 314 4.21 2.10 8.88
N LYS A 315 4.08 3.30 8.28
CA LYS A 315 2.90 3.70 7.51
C LYS A 315 2.62 2.70 6.40
N TYR A 316 3.64 2.32 5.64
CA TYR A 316 3.51 1.34 4.58
C TYR A 316 2.97 0.00 5.10
N LYS A 317 3.51 -0.50 6.22
CA LYS A 317 3.08 -1.74 6.87
C LYS A 317 1.67 -1.66 7.45
N VAL A 318 1.30 -0.54 8.06
CA VAL A 318 -0.07 -0.30 8.56
C VAL A 318 -1.06 -0.28 7.41
N CYS A 319 -0.76 0.45 6.33
CA CYS A 319 -1.59 0.48 5.13
C CYS A 319 -1.75 -0.91 4.50
N GLU A 320 -0.67 -1.69 4.43
CA GLU A 320 -0.72 -3.08 3.95
C GLU A 320 -1.67 -3.94 4.79
N ASN A 321 -1.51 -3.92 6.12
CA ASN A 321 -2.38 -4.68 7.02
C ASN A 321 -3.85 -4.26 6.92
N ILE A 322 -4.11 -2.96 6.79
CA ILE A 322 -5.46 -2.42 6.62
C ILE A 322 -6.05 -2.87 5.28
N ASN A 323 -5.27 -2.81 4.20
CA ASN A 323 -5.69 -3.27 2.88
C ASN A 323 -6.07 -4.75 2.92
N ASN A 324 -5.22 -5.61 3.50
CA ASN A 324 -5.50 -7.04 3.60
C ASN A 324 -6.78 -7.32 4.42
N LYS A 325 -6.93 -6.67 5.57
CA LYS A 325 -8.14 -6.79 6.41
C LYS A 325 -9.39 -6.31 5.68
N PHE A 326 -9.30 -5.20 4.94
CA PHE A 326 -10.42 -4.70 4.16
C PHE A 326 -10.80 -5.63 3.01
N PHE A 327 -9.83 -6.13 2.23
CA PHE A 327 -10.14 -7.01 1.10
C PHE A 327 -10.82 -8.30 1.57
N GLY A 328 -10.43 -8.82 2.74
CA GLY A 328 -11.17 -9.87 3.44
C GLY A 328 -12.63 -9.47 3.69
N LEU A 329 -12.87 -8.33 4.34
CA LEU A 329 -14.22 -7.81 4.62
C LEU A 329 -15.04 -7.55 3.33
N LEU A 330 -14.40 -7.13 2.24
CA LEU A 330 -15.08 -6.88 0.98
C LEU A 330 -15.52 -8.18 0.30
N ASN A 331 -14.69 -9.22 0.37
CA ASN A 331 -15.05 -10.53 -0.16
C ASN A 331 -16.19 -11.15 0.65
N GLU A 332 -16.12 -11.07 1.99
CA GLU A 332 -17.23 -11.43 2.88
C GLU A 332 -18.51 -10.66 2.54
N PHE A 333 -18.41 -9.34 2.30
CA PHE A 333 -19.54 -8.49 1.90
C PHE A 333 -20.15 -8.93 0.56
N LYS A 334 -19.31 -9.27 -0.43
CA LYS A 334 -19.78 -9.78 -1.72
C LYS A 334 -20.51 -11.11 -1.57
N GLU A 335 -20.02 -12.01 -0.72
CA GLU A 335 -20.66 -13.29 -0.42
C GLU A 335 -22.01 -13.10 0.28
N ILE A 336 -22.09 -12.18 1.25
CA ILE A 336 -23.33 -11.81 1.97
C ILE A 336 -24.40 -11.24 1.03
N VAL A 337 -23.99 -10.49 0.01
CA VAL A 337 -24.93 -9.84 -0.93
C VAL A 337 -25.31 -10.75 -2.12
N SER A 338 -24.43 -11.69 -2.48
CA SER A 338 -24.64 -12.56 -3.65
C SER A 338 -25.36 -13.86 -3.32
N ASN A 339 -25.38 -14.26 -2.05
CA ASN A 339 -26.21 -15.33 -1.49
C ASN A 339 -27.50 -14.75 -0.90
#